data_AF-A0A951U1B6-F1
#
_entry.id   AF-A0A951U1B6-F1
#
_cell.length_a   1.000
_cell.length_b   1.000
_cell.length_c   1.000
_cell.angle_alpha   90.00
_cell.angle_beta   90.00
_cell.angle_gamma   90.00
#
_symmetry.space_group_name_H-M   'P 1'
#
loop_
_entity.id
_entity.type
_entity.pdbx_description
1 polymer ?
#
loop_
_entity_poly.entity_id
_entity_poly.type
_entity_poly.pdbx_seq_one_letter_code
_entity_poly.pdbx_strand_id
1 'polypeptide(L)'
;MIAFPHHLQKFAEITSLCALLLAVTASVFVAKTPAQRTTQPTRSLYDRAKAELPEGIYLLYRIVERIARGNGIDKRPWRIGTVPTYDINAFAAQVNLVAVYDGLLDQLAGDSSAIACIVGHEMGRTDKESAATQTRIGQPFKVR
;
A
#
# COMPACT_ATOMS: atom_id res chain seq x y z
N MET A 1 -43.09 38.95 23.23
CA MET A 1 -43.90 39.90 22.44
C MET A 1 -42.96 40.53 21.42
N ILE A 2 -42.75 39.96 20.22
CA ILE A 2 -43.59 40.02 19.00
C ILE A 2 -44.08 41.44 18.68
N ALA A 3 -43.49 42.08 17.65
CA ALA A 3 -44.20 42.64 16.48
C ALA A 3 -43.21 43.30 15.48
N PHE A 4 -43.00 42.66 14.33
CA PHE A 4 -42.85 43.32 13.02
C PHE A 4 -44.24 43.86 12.60
N PRO A 5 -44.45 44.82 11.66
CA PRO A 5 -44.03 44.67 10.25
C PRO A 5 -43.95 45.93 9.32
N HIS A 6 -43.67 45.62 8.04
CA HIS A 6 -44.02 46.31 6.78
C HIS A 6 -43.30 47.61 6.36
N HIS A 7 -42.47 47.53 5.32
CA HIS A 7 -42.95 47.88 3.97
C HIS A 7 -42.10 47.21 2.88
N LEU A 8 -42.77 46.41 2.03
CA LEU A 8 -42.25 45.89 0.78
C LEU A 8 -42.01 47.06 -0.19
N GLN A 9 -40.89 47.07 -0.90
CA GLN A 9 -40.78 47.76 -2.17
C GLN A 9 -40.40 46.74 -3.24
N LYS A 10 -41.29 46.65 -4.22
CA LYS A 10 -41.43 45.60 -5.23
C LYS A 10 -40.93 46.13 -6.57
N PHE A 11 -40.20 45.26 -7.30
CA PHE A 11 -40.06 45.16 -8.77
C PHE A 11 -39.54 46.40 -9.52
N ALA A 12 -38.88 46.33 -10.67
CA ALA A 12 -38.20 45.35 -11.49
C ALA A 12 -37.75 46.19 -12.70
N GLU A 13 -36.55 46.02 -13.25
CA GLU A 13 -36.29 46.36 -14.66
C GLU A 13 -35.09 45.53 -15.14
N ILE A 14 -35.31 44.87 -16.27
CA ILE A 14 -34.42 43.94 -16.96
C ILE A 14 -33.84 44.68 -18.17
N THR A 15 -32.52 44.71 -18.33
CA THR A 15 -31.84 45.02 -19.61
C THR A 15 -30.43 44.42 -19.49
N SER A 16 -30.11 43.23 -20.02
CA SER A 16 -30.07 42.83 -21.42
C SER A 16 -29.45 43.89 -22.32
N LEU A 17 -28.14 43.80 -22.56
CA LEU A 17 -27.59 43.78 -23.91
C LEU A 17 -26.09 43.41 -23.89
N CYS A 18 -25.78 42.37 -24.66
CA CYS A 18 -24.60 42.19 -25.51
C CYS A 18 -23.24 42.64 -24.94
N ALA A 19 -22.39 41.68 -24.54
CA ALA A 19 -21.53 40.98 -25.50
C ALA A 19 -20.70 41.95 -26.35
N LEU A 20 -19.55 42.37 -25.82
CA LEU A 20 -18.30 42.53 -26.55
C LEU A 20 -17.21 42.83 -25.51
N LEU A 21 -15.96 42.51 -25.81
CA LEU A 21 -14.76 42.61 -24.96
C LEU A 21 -14.45 41.36 -24.11
N LEU A 22 -14.73 40.19 -24.68
CA LEU A 22 -13.77 39.08 -24.64
C LEU A 22 -12.55 39.51 -25.47
N ALA A 23 -11.58 40.15 -24.84
CA ALA A 23 -10.30 40.41 -25.47
C ALA A 23 -9.15 40.12 -24.50
N VAL A 24 -8.66 38.88 -24.62
CA VAL A 24 -7.24 38.57 -24.79
C VAL A 24 -6.31 38.98 -23.64
N THR A 25 -6.00 38.01 -22.78
CA THR A 25 -4.64 37.45 -22.62
C THR A 25 -4.75 36.11 -21.87
N ALA A 26 -5.21 35.07 -22.55
CA ALA A 26 -5.00 33.72 -22.05
C ALA A 26 -3.53 33.37 -22.31
N SER A 27 -2.73 33.37 -21.24
CA SER A 27 -1.39 32.81 -21.26
C SER A 27 -1.47 31.39 -21.82
N VAL A 28 -0.88 31.20 -23.01
CA VAL A 28 -0.67 29.87 -23.58
C VAL A 28 0.35 29.18 -22.69
N PHE A 29 -0.13 28.49 -21.66
CA PHE A 29 0.60 27.37 -21.11
C PHE A 29 0.60 26.32 -22.21
N VAL A 30 1.69 26.27 -22.99
CA VAL A 30 2.05 25.07 -23.73
C VAL A 30 2.27 24.01 -22.67
N ALA A 31 1.21 23.27 -22.36
CA ALA A 31 1.34 22.01 -21.66
C ALA A 31 2.30 21.20 -22.52
N LYS A 32 3.53 21.02 -22.02
CA LYS A 32 4.47 20.06 -22.56
C LYS A 32 3.69 18.76 -22.66
N THR A 33 3.34 18.37 -23.89
CA THR A 33 2.73 17.07 -24.17
C THR A 33 3.53 16.07 -23.36
N PRO A 34 2.93 15.35 -22.40
CA PRO A 34 3.67 14.32 -21.70
C PRO A 34 4.16 13.41 -22.81
N ALA A 35 5.48 13.42 -23.02
CA ALA A 35 6.15 12.54 -23.94
C ALA A 35 5.54 11.17 -23.68
N GLN A 36 4.84 10.67 -24.68
CA GLN A 36 4.15 9.40 -24.67
C GLN A 36 5.21 8.41 -24.21
N ARG A 37 5.17 8.02 -22.92
CA ARG A 37 5.99 6.93 -22.41
C ARG A 37 5.65 5.80 -23.35
N THR A 38 6.59 5.43 -24.19
CA THR A 38 6.57 4.20 -24.96
C THR A 38 6.01 3.14 -24.02
N THR A 39 4.80 2.70 -24.30
CA THR A 39 4.19 1.52 -23.70
C THR A 39 5.03 0.35 -24.14
N GLN A 40 6.19 0.20 -23.52
CA GLN A 40 6.79 -1.12 -23.41
C GLN A 40 5.71 -1.99 -22.79
N PRO A 41 5.47 -3.21 -23.31
CA PRO A 41 4.51 -4.11 -22.70
C PRO A 41 4.91 -4.21 -21.23
N THR A 42 4.07 -3.67 -20.35
CA THR A 42 4.32 -3.68 -18.91
C THR A 42 4.22 -5.14 -18.50
N ARG A 43 5.31 -5.90 -18.61
CA ARG A 43 5.42 -7.18 -17.92
C ARG A 43 4.99 -6.90 -16.50
N SER A 44 4.01 -7.66 -16.00
CA SER A 44 3.51 -7.41 -14.65
C SER A 44 4.69 -7.56 -13.69
N LEU A 45 4.66 -6.85 -12.56
CA LEU A 45 5.72 -6.95 -11.55
C LEU A 45 6.02 -8.42 -11.18
N TYR A 46 4.99 -9.27 -11.22
CA TYR A 46 5.12 -10.70 -10.97
C TYR A 46 5.84 -11.45 -12.09
N ASP A 47 5.63 -11.09 -13.36
CA ASP A 47 6.32 -11.73 -14.49
C ASP A 47 7.82 -11.43 -14.44
N ARG A 48 8.17 -10.21 -14.06
CA ARG A 48 9.57 -9.83 -13.83
C ARG A 48 10.14 -10.58 -12.63
N ALA A 49 9.45 -10.57 -11.49
CA ALA A 49 9.90 -11.28 -10.29
C ALA A 49 10.08 -12.79 -10.53
N LYS A 50 9.17 -13.41 -11.30
CA LYS A 50 9.27 -14.83 -11.67
C LYS A 50 10.49 -15.14 -12.53
N ALA A 51 10.88 -14.20 -13.39
CA ALA A 51 12.03 -14.36 -14.28
C ALA A 51 13.38 -14.09 -13.58
N GLU A 52 13.39 -13.24 -12.55
CA GLU A 52 14.61 -12.75 -11.90
C GLU A 52 14.94 -13.45 -10.58
N LEU A 53 13.94 -13.98 -9.87
CA LEU A 53 14.12 -14.56 -8.54
C LEU A 53 14.29 -16.09 -8.60
N PRO A 54 15.10 -16.68 -7.69
CA PRO A 54 15.07 -18.11 -7.45
C PRO A 54 13.66 -18.60 -7.10
N GLU A 55 13.33 -19.84 -7.46
CA GLU A 55 11.97 -20.40 -7.31
C GLU A 55 11.42 -20.28 -5.89
N GLY A 56 12.20 -20.69 -4.87
CA GLY A 56 11.80 -20.58 -3.46
C GLY A 56 11.55 -19.14 -3.02
N ILE A 57 12.40 -18.19 -3.46
CA ILE A 57 12.22 -16.77 -3.16
C ILE A 57 10.97 -16.21 -3.85
N TYR A 58 10.72 -16.58 -5.10
CA TYR A 58 9.52 -16.16 -5.82
C TYR A 58 8.25 -16.72 -5.17
N LEU A 59 8.27 -17.98 -4.72
CA LEU A 59 7.16 -18.61 -3.99
C LEU A 59 6.86 -17.84 -2.71
N LEU A 60 7.88 -17.61 -1.86
CA LEU A 60 7.74 -16.83 -0.64
C LEU A 60 7.21 -15.41 -0.93
N TYR A 61 7.74 -14.76 -1.98
CA TYR A 61 7.26 -13.48 -2.46
C TYR A 61 5.76 -13.47 -2.76
N ARG A 62 5.25 -14.45 -3.52
CA ARG A 62 3.83 -14.53 -3.84
C ARG A 62 2.97 -14.83 -2.61
N ILE A 63 3.44 -15.68 -1.70
CA ILE A 63 2.72 -16.03 -0.47
C ILE A 63 2.61 -14.82 0.46
N VAL A 64 3.74 -14.20 0.81
CA VAL A 64 3.80 -13.04 1.71
C VAL A 64 2.94 -11.91 1.17
N GLU A 65 3.01 -11.64 -0.13
CA GLU A 65 2.25 -10.56 -0.74
C GLU A 65 0.73 -10.81 -0.70
N ARG A 66 0.28 -12.04 -0.95
CA ARG A 66 -1.14 -12.42 -0.84
C ARG A 66 -1.64 -12.35 0.59
N ILE A 67 -0.87 -12.85 1.55
CA ILE A 67 -1.22 -12.77 2.98
C ILE A 67 -1.29 -11.31 3.41
N ALA A 68 -0.29 -10.49 3.05
CA ALA A 68 -0.25 -9.09 3.44
C ALA A 68 -1.46 -8.31 2.91
N ARG A 69 -1.79 -8.48 1.63
CA ARG A 69 -2.96 -7.83 1.00
C ARG A 69 -4.28 -8.34 1.58
N GLY A 70 -4.40 -9.65 1.76
CA GLY A 70 -5.60 -10.27 2.34
C GLY A 70 -5.91 -9.79 3.76
N ASN A 71 -4.89 -9.33 4.49
CA ASN A 71 -5.02 -8.85 5.87
C ASN A 71 -4.84 -7.32 6.01
N GLY A 72 -4.64 -6.58 4.92
CA GLY A 72 -4.47 -5.11 4.95
C GLY A 72 -3.19 -4.61 5.65
N ILE A 73 -2.17 -5.47 5.73
CA ILE A 73 -0.85 -5.21 6.35
C ILE A 73 0.24 -4.96 5.29
N ASP A 74 -0.17 -4.56 4.09
CA ASP A 74 0.66 -4.29 2.91
C ASP A 74 1.03 -2.80 2.75
N LYS A 75 0.64 -1.95 3.71
CA LYS A 75 0.99 -0.52 3.73
C LYS A 75 2.50 -0.25 3.82
N ARG A 76 3.27 -1.24 4.25
CA ARG A 76 4.73 -1.22 4.32
C ARG A 76 5.27 -2.45 3.60
N PRO A 77 6.44 -2.34 2.93
CA PRO A 77 7.01 -3.47 2.23
C PRO A 77 7.36 -4.58 3.22
N TRP A 78 7.04 -5.82 2.84
CA TRP A 78 7.56 -7.01 3.48
C TRP A 78 8.89 -7.40 2.84
N ARG A 79 9.87 -7.68 3.69
CA ARG A 79 11.18 -8.19 3.30
C ARG A 79 11.16 -9.70 3.41
N ILE A 80 11.79 -10.36 2.46
CA ILE A 80 11.75 -11.81 2.32
C ILE A 80 13.18 -12.25 2.09
N GLY A 81 13.60 -13.29 2.81
CA GLY A 81 14.92 -13.87 2.65
C GLY A 81 14.90 -15.36 2.86
N THR A 82 15.92 -16.02 2.31
CA THR A 82 16.28 -17.37 2.73
C THR A 82 17.57 -17.35 3.53
N VAL A 83 17.70 -18.32 4.42
CA VAL A 83 18.93 -18.56 5.18
C VAL A 83 19.55 -19.85 4.67
N PRO A 84 20.79 -19.82 4.16
CA PRO A 84 21.46 -20.98 3.57
C PRO A 84 21.95 -21.96 4.64
N THR A 85 21.02 -22.45 5.45
CA THR A 85 21.23 -23.40 6.54
C THR A 85 20.19 -24.51 6.43
N TYR A 86 20.64 -25.75 6.60
CA TYR A 86 19.80 -26.93 6.49
C TYR A 86 19.15 -27.31 7.85
N ASP A 87 18.49 -26.33 8.48
CA ASP A 87 17.65 -26.55 9.66
C ASP A 87 16.18 -26.34 9.29
N ILE A 88 15.29 -26.95 10.09
CA ILE A 88 13.84 -26.84 9.91
C ILE A 88 13.33 -25.65 10.71
N ASN A 89 13.49 -24.45 10.16
CA ASN A 89 13.14 -23.22 10.85
C ASN A 89 12.66 -22.10 9.92
N ALA A 90 11.81 -21.23 10.46
CA ALA A 90 11.45 -19.94 9.90
C ALA A 90 11.31 -18.94 11.04
N PHE A 91 11.56 -17.66 10.74
CA PHE A 91 11.34 -16.61 11.72
C PHE A 91 10.91 -15.33 11.03
N ALA A 92 10.11 -14.55 11.74
CA ALA A 92 9.98 -13.13 11.47
C ALA A 92 10.76 -12.26 12.45
N ALA A 93 11.25 -11.14 11.96
CA ALA A 93 11.97 -10.16 12.75
C ALA A 93 11.28 -8.80 12.67
N GLN A 94 11.68 -7.90 13.57
CA GLN A 94 11.30 -6.49 13.51
C GLN A 94 11.56 -5.93 12.11
N VAL A 95 10.71 -5.01 11.66
CA VAL A 95 10.77 -4.37 10.32
C VAL A 95 10.28 -5.27 9.17
N ASN A 96 9.15 -5.97 9.38
CA ASN A 96 8.42 -6.74 8.35
C ASN A 96 9.30 -7.73 7.57
N LEU A 97 10.25 -8.37 8.23
CA LEU A 97 11.10 -9.40 7.62
C LEU A 97 10.54 -10.78 7.96
N VAL A 98 10.36 -11.61 6.92
CA VAL A 98 10.18 -13.06 7.05
C VAL A 98 11.39 -13.74 6.42
N ALA A 99 12.03 -14.62 7.17
CA ALA A 99 13.15 -15.43 6.70
C ALA A 99 12.85 -16.92 6.91
N VAL A 100 13.16 -17.73 5.90
CA VAL A 100 12.93 -19.18 5.91
C VAL A 100 14.25 -19.89 5.65
N TYR A 101 14.54 -20.94 6.40
CA TYR A 101 15.76 -21.72 6.20
C TYR A 101 15.59 -22.64 5.00
N ASP A 102 16.67 -22.85 4.24
CA ASP A 102 16.65 -23.70 3.05
C ASP A 102 16.19 -25.13 3.39
N GLY A 103 16.61 -25.68 4.54
CA GLY A 103 16.16 -27.00 5.00
C GLY A 103 14.65 -27.13 5.17
N LEU A 104 13.97 -26.07 5.63
CA LEU A 104 12.51 -26.04 5.74
C LEU A 104 11.83 -25.93 4.36
N LEU A 105 12.40 -25.15 3.43
CA LEU A 105 11.87 -25.05 2.06
C LEU A 105 11.97 -26.38 1.32
N ASP A 106 13.09 -27.08 1.48
CA ASP A 106 13.31 -28.39 0.87
C ASP A 106 12.37 -29.45 1.46
N GLN A 107 12.18 -29.46 2.79
CA GLN A 107 11.27 -30.39 3.45
C GLN A 107 9.81 -30.22 2.97
N LEU A 108 9.41 -28.99 2.64
CA LEU A 108 8.05 -28.66 2.22
C LEU A 108 7.94 -28.43 0.70
N ALA A 109 8.95 -28.81 -0.08
CA ALA A 109 8.99 -28.58 -1.51
C ALA A 109 7.73 -29.15 -2.19
N GLY A 110 7.05 -28.31 -2.97
CA GLY A 110 5.80 -28.65 -3.65
C GLY A 110 4.53 -28.46 -2.80
N ASP A 111 4.61 -28.33 -1.48
CA ASP A 111 3.47 -28.02 -0.61
C ASP A 111 3.39 -26.52 -0.30
N SER A 112 2.89 -25.77 -1.28
CA SER A 112 2.69 -24.32 -1.13
C SER A 112 1.72 -23.95 0.00
N SER A 113 0.81 -24.85 0.41
CA SER A 113 -0.14 -24.62 1.49
C SER A 113 0.55 -24.70 2.84
N ALA A 114 1.40 -25.71 3.05
CA ALA A 114 2.21 -25.84 4.26
C ALA A 114 3.18 -24.65 4.41
N ILE A 115 3.84 -24.24 3.32
CA ILE A 115 4.70 -23.05 3.32
C ILE A 115 3.89 -21.80 3.68
N ALA A 116 2.70 -21.61 3.10
CA ALA A 116 1.84 -20.48 3.40
C ALA A 116 1.37 -20.46 4.86
N CYS A 117 1.11 -21.63 5.46
CA CYS A 117 0.75 -21.75 6.87
C CYS A 117 1.86 -21.23 7.78
N ILE A 118 3.11 -21.67 7.55
CA ILE A 118 4.27 -21.24 8.35
C ILE A 118 4.57 -19.75 8.15
N VAL A 119 4.56 -19.28 6.91
CA VAL A 119 4.76 -17.85 6.61
C VAL A 119 3.68 -17.01 7.29
N GLY A 120 2.41 -17.44 7.24
CA GLY A 120 1.32 -16.77 7.93
C GLY A 120 1.48 -16.76 9.46
N HIS A 121 1.95 -17.88 10.04
CA HIS A 121 2.28 -17.97 11.46
C HIS A 121 3.31 -16.90 11.88
N GLU A 122 4.40 -16.77 11.12
CA GLU A 122 5.47 -15.81 11.41
C GLU A 122 5.05 -14.36 11.16
N MET A 123 4.33 -14.08 10.07
CA MET A 123 3.80 -12.74 9.79
C MET A 123 2.87 -12.27 10.90
N GLY A 124 1.95 -13.13 11.36
CA GLY A 124 1.01 -12.82 12.44
C GLY A 124 1.68 -12.57 13.79
N ARG A 125 2.88 -13.12 14.03
CA ARG A 125 3.66 -12.81 15.23
C ARG A 125 4.21 -11.37 15.20
N THR A 126 4.66 -10.91 14.02
CA THR A 126 5.24 -9.57 13.83
C THR A 126 4.20 -8.45 13.98
N ASP A 127 2.98 -8.66 13.50
CA ASP A 127 1.90 -7.67 13.63
C ASP A 127 1.51 -7.45 15.10
N LYS A 128 1.46 -8.53 15.88
CA LYS A 128 1.19 -8.48 17.33
C LYS A 128 2.30 -7.77 18.08
N GLU A 129 3.55 -8.06 17.76
CA GLU A 129 4.71 -7.37 18.36
C GLU A 129 4.75 -5.89 17.99
N SER A 130 4.40 -5.54 16.76
CA SER A 130 4.32 -4.15 16.31
C SER A 130 3.19 -3.38 17.02
N ALA A 131 2.03 -4.01 17.21
CA ALA A 131 0.92 -3.45 17.98
C ALA A 131 1.24 -3.32 19.49
N ALA A 132 1.89 -4.32 20.08
CA ALA A 132 2.29 -4.31 21.48
C ALA A 132 3.39 -3.28 21.77
N THR A 133 4.34 -3.13 20.84
CA THR A 133 5.40 -2.12 20.93
C THR A 133 4.80 -0.72 20.83
N GLN A 134 3.91 -0.46 19.86
CA GLN A 134 3.19 0.81 19.73
C GLN A 134 2.42 1.18 21.01
N THR A 135 1.85 0.20 21.70
CA THR A 135 1.14 0.40 22.97
C THR A 135 2.07 0.79 24.11
N ARG A 136 3.33 0.28 24.15
CA ARG A 136 4.32 0.65 25.17
C ARG A 136 4.88 2.07 25.01
N ILE A 137 5.10 2.53 23.78
CA ILE A 137 5.60 3.89 23.51
C ILE A 137 4.56 4.99 23.82
N GLY A 138 3.28 4.63 23.90
CA GLY A 138 2.18 5.53 24.29
C GLY A 138 1.80 5.52 25.77
N GLN A 139 2.40 4.65 26.59
CA GLN A 139 2.15 4.61 28.03
C GLN A 139 3.25 5.42 28.76
N PRO A 140 2.91 6.43 29.58
CA PRO A 140 3.92 7.16 30.35
C PRO A 140 4.64 6.18 31.28
N PHE A 141 5.97 6.19 31.21
CA PHE A 141 6.85 5.38 32.05
C PHE A 141 6.58 5.69 33.53
N LYS A 142 5.90 4.76 34.22
CA LYS A 142 5.63 4.87 35.65
C LYS A 142 6.76 4.18 36.39
N VAL A 143 7.71 4.97 36.87
CA VAL A 143 8.74 4.51 37.83
C VAL A 143 8.00 4.07 39.10
N ARG A 144 8.21 2.81 39.50
CA ARG A 144 7.84 2.33 40.84
C ARG A 144 8.96 2.62 41.81
#